data_AF-L0AXU7-F1
#
_entry.id   AF-L0AXU7-F1
#
_cell.length_a   1.000
_cell.length_b   1.000
_cell.length_c   1.000
_cell.angle_alpha   90.00
_cell.angle_beta   90.00
_cell.angle_gamma   90.00
#
_symmetry.space_group_name_H-M   'P 1'
#
loop_
_entity.id
_entity.type
_entity.pdbx_description
1 polymer ?
#
loop_
_entity_poly.entity_id
_entity_poly.type
_entity_poly.pdbx_seq_one_letter_code
_entity_poly.pdbx_strand_id
1 'polypeptide(L)'
;MSEEGVTIDIRKYPGDTHVREDGKGGHYYTNEDGKRVNLAVEDYPDRDGTYTKFTHIPADGELGDIKYDGGFQIIIPAPTQGSNISVYYWKYDKIHYTPLVIQSTCEDTSVYYTTNNGLIWRKHGSIDANNLKKNLDEQNCERNRAHAMDISNRGSYTRNPYNCPSCKKYKIYSFIDLKSQCIVHDIIGGSSFISRFFEGEVEQTGFTQLTGISDINVYWSKGPINKPLLIYFFMNKQHRYKRYLGDTDWEVETSLDKSPWINYPQDVQSLLNQYTTPKVILDASYTDENKATYKPRRNTLNFKVSKKDVYQTNYLQYSHFRYEEDSESESKPFKLKNIEHKGKLLGISSEDLLTEVSVFYWNGDAQHNKPLLVELVVSGRNKYTYYRKANFYAKAWSKITNQETNRLEDELKTTLDDLKIIHFPESSPDVVTIVGASLGTVGTVITTVIGIWKWPAIMSFLITYL
;
A
#
# COMPACT_ATOMS: atom_id res chain seq x y z
N MET A 1 -12.16 -23.38 -44.08
CA MET A 1 -13.03 -22.44 -43.34
C MET A 1 -12.21 -21.93 -42.19
N SER A 2 -11.91 -20.64 -42.13
CA SER A 2 -11.31 -20.05 -40.93
C SER A 2 -12.32 -20.19 -39.79
N GLU A 3 -11.88 -20.68 -38.64
CA GLU A 3 -12.75 -20.68 -37.46
C GLU A 3 -13.17 -19.25 -37.18
N GLU A 4 -14.46 -19.04 -37.01
CA GLU A 4 -15.01 -17.74 -36.64
C GLU A 4 -14.42 -17.34 -35.28
N GLY A 5 -13.90 -16.12 -35.15
CA GLY A 5 -13.31 -15.64 -33.91
C GLY A 5 -14.31 -15.60 -32.74
N VAL A 6 -13.81 -15.38 -31.53
CA VAL A 6 -14.61 -15.17 -30.32
C VAL A 6 -14.91 -13.69 -30.19
N THR A 7 -16.18 -13.33 -30.26
CA THR A 7 -16.64 -11.97 -29.99
C THR A 7 -16.48 -11.65 -28.50
N ILE A 8 -15.76 -10.57 -28.18
CA ILE A 8 -15.60 -10.03 -26.82
C ILE A 8 -16.55 -8.85 -26.63
N ASP A 9 -17.35 -8.89 -25.57
CA ASP A 9 -18.07 -7.71 -25.06
C ASP A 9 -17.30 -7.09 -23.90
N ILE A 10 -16.80 -5.87 -24.11
CA ILE A 10 -15.99 -5.16 -23.12
C ILE A 10 -16.80 -4.59 -21.96
N ARG A 11 -18.14 -4.56 -22.06
CA ARG A 11 -19.02 -4.14 -20.96
C ARG A 11 -19.18 -5.21 -19.88
N LYS A 12 -18.66 -6.42 -20.08
CA LYS A 12 -18.76 -7.49 -19.07
C LYS A 12 -17.76 -7.26 -17.93
N TYR A 13 -18.26 -7.20 -16.71
CA TYR A 13 -17.48 -7.02 -15.47
C TYR A 13 -18.03 -7.89 -14.33
N PRO A 14 -17.25 -8.15 -13.26
CA PRO A 14 -17.75 -8.87 -12.08
C PRO A 14 -18.96 -8.17 -11.45
N GLY A 15 -20.09 -8.88 -11.38
CA GLY A 15 -21.37 -8.33 -10.92
C GLY A 15 -22.35 -8.02 -12.05
N ASP A 16 -21.93 -8.07 -13.32
CA ASP A 16 -22.87 -8.16 -14.44
C ASP A 16 -23.64 -9.48 -14.38
N THR A 17 -24.93 -9.45 -14.69
CA THR A 17 -25.82 -10.63 -14.66
C THR A 17 -25.38 -11.80 -15.56
N HIS A 18 -24.53 -11.55 -16.55
CA HIS A 18 -24.01 -12.57 -17.47
C HIS A 18 -22.62 -13.07 -17.11
N VAL A 19 -21.97 -12.49 -16.08
CA VAL A 19 -20.64 -12.89 -15.62
C VAL A 19 -20.78 -13.80 -14.41
N ARG A 20 -20.08 -14.94 -14.44
CA ARG A 20 -20.12 -15.98 -13.41
C ARG A 20 -18.74 -16.19 -12.82
N GLU A 21 -18.69 -16.64 -11.56
CA GLU A 21 -17.46 -17.11 -10.92
C GLU A 21 -17.11 -18.53 -11.39
N ASP A 22 -15.82 -18.84 -11.54
CA ASP A 22 -15.33 -20.15 -11.99
C ASP A 22 -15.04 -21.16 -10.86
N GLY A 23 -15.31 -20.79 -9.62
CA GLY A 23 -15.03 -21.61 -8.42
C GLY A 23 -13.57 -21.61 -7.95
N LYS A 24 -12.66 -20.92 -8.67
CA LYS A 24 -11.25 -20.73 -8.32
C LYS A 24 -10.91 -19.26 -8.02
N GLY A 25 -11.93 -18.41 -7.90
CA GLY A 25 -11.79 -16.97 -7.74
C GLY A 25 -11.64 -16.20 -9.05
N GLY A 26 -11.75 -16.86 -10.21
CA GLY A 26 -11.81 -16.22 -11.53
C GLY A 26 -13.25 -15.93 -11.97
N HIS A 27 -13.38 -15.13 -13.03
CA HIS A 27 -14.66 -14.77 -13.62
C HIS A 27 -14.70 -15.19 -15.09
N TYR A 28 -15.90 -15.45 -15.63
CA TYR A 28 -16.10 -15.70 -17.05
C TYR A 28 -17.51 -15.33 -17.50
N TYR A 29 -17.71 -15.18 -18.80
CA TYR A 29 -19.04 -15.14 -19.40
C TYR A 29 -19.06 -15.97 -20.69
N THR A 30 -20.26 -16.20 -21.21
CA THR A 30 -20.48 -16.84 -22.50
C THR A 30 -20.96 -15.78 -23.49
N ASN A 31 -20.31 -15.66 -24.64
CA ASN A 31 -20.69 -14.71 -25.68
C ASN A 31 -21.97 -15.17 -26.42
N GLU A 32 -22.42 -14.39 -27.39
CA GLU A 32 -23.64 -14.66 -28.18
C GLU A 32 -23.56 -15.99 -28.96
N ASP A 33 -22.35 -16.44 -29.30
CA ASP A 33 -22.09 -17.67 -30.06
C ASP A 33 -21.94 -18.90 -29.15
N GLY A 34 -22.15 -18.76 -27.84
CA GLY A 34 -21.98 -19.85 -26.88
C GLY A 34 -20.51 -20.11 -26.47
N LYS A 35 -19.56 -19.27 -26.88
CA LYS A 35 -18.14 -19.42 -26.56
C LYS A 35 -17.78 -18.75 -25.24
N ARG A 36 -16.88 -19.36 -24.48
CA ARG A 36 -16.46 -18.87 -23.16
C ARG A 36 -15.37 -17.80 -23.29
N VAL A 37 -15.53 -16.72 -22.54
CA VAL A 37 -14.52 -15.66 -22.35
C VAL A 37 -14.20 -15.57 -20.87
N ASN A 38 -12.95 -15.85 -20.52
CA ASN A 38 -12.44 -15.67 -19.17
C ASN A 38 -12.16 -14.18 -18.92
N LEU A 39 -12.34 -13.74 -17.69
CA LEU A 39 -12.23 -12.35 -17.27
C LEU A 39 -11.30 -12.26 -16.05
N ALA A 40 -10.12 -11.68 -16.26
CA ALA A 40 -9.19 -11.33 -15.18
C ALA A 40 -9.41 -9.88 -14.75
N VAL A 41 -9.29 -9.62 -13.45
CA VAL A 41 -9.59 -8.33 -12.84
C VAL A 41 -8.40 -7.92 -11.99
N GLU A 42 -7.87 -6.73 -12.26
CA GLU A 42 -6.68 -6.22 -11.60
C GLU A 42 -6.90 -4.73 -11.24
N ASP A 43 -6.43 -4.33 -10.05
CA ASP A 43 -6.25 -2.90 -9.76
C ASP A 43 -4.99 -2.40 -10.50
N TYR A 44 -5.03 -1.17 -11.03
CA TYR A 44 -3.94 -0.57 -11.81
C TYR A 44 -3.62 0.88 -11.36
N PRO A 45 -2.33 1.26 -11.26
CA PRO A 45 -1.13 0.50 -11.66
C PRO A 45 -0.69 -0.58 -10.66
N ASP A 46 -1.22 -0.54 -9.44
CA ASP A 46 -0.90 -1.46 -8.36
C ASP A 46 -2.17 -1.85 -7.60
N ARG A 47 -1.99 -2.57 -6.49
CA ARG A 47 -3.08 -3.08 -5.63
C ARG A 47 -4.02 -1.98 -5.09
N ASP A 48 -3.56 -0.74 -5.02
CA ASP A 48 -4.35 0.39 -4.51
C ASP A 48 -4.67 1.39 -5.64
N GLY A 49 -4.58 0.90 -6.87
CA GLY A 49 -4.76 1.66 -8.10
C GLY A 49 -6.08 2.42 -8.18
N THR A 50 -6.04 3.56 -8.87
CA THR A 50 -7.24 4.38 -9.18
C THR A 50 -8.08 3.78 -10.30
N TYR A 51 -7.52 2.82 -11.04
CA TYR A 51 -8.14 2.20 -12.18
C TYR A 51 -8.34 0.72 -11.95
N THR A 52 -9.36 0.16 -12.58
CA THR A 52 -9.60 -1.27 -12.64
C THR A 52 -9.39 -1.72 -14.08
N LYS A 53 -8.57 -2.74 -14.26
CA LYS A 53 -8.27 -3.35 -15.56
C LYS A 53 -9.01 -4.67 -15.66
N PHE A 54 -9.79 -4.83 -16.73
CA PHE A 54 -10.47 -6.07 -17.08
C PHE A 54 -9.82 -6.68 -18.30
N THR A 55 -9.23 -7.87 -18.14
CA THR A 55 -8.62 -8.60 -19.26
C THR A 55 -9.54 -9.74 -19.69
N HIS A 56 -10.08 -9.60 -20.89
CA HIS A 56 -10.93 -10.55 -21.57
C HIS A 56 -10.06 -11.52 -22.39
N ILE A 57 -10.18 -12.81 -22.08
CA ILE A 57 -9.35 -13.89 -22.63
C ILE A 57 -10.29 -14.95 -23.21
N PRO A 58 -10.38 -15.11 -24.56
CA PRO A 58 -11.08 -16.22 -25.17
C PRO A 58 -10.57 -17.55 -24.60
N ALA A 59 -11.47 -18.43 -24.13
CA ALA A 59 -11.05 -19.72 -23.60
C ALA A 59 -10.51 -20.64 -24.70
N ASP A 60 -11.16 -20.59 -25.86
CA ASP A 60 -10.84 -21.35 -27.06
C ASP A 60 -10.98 -20.45 -28.29
N GLY A 61 -10.07 -20.56 -29.26
CA GLY A 61 -10.15 -19.86 -30.54
C GLY A 61 -9.50 -18.47 -30.57
N GLU A 62 -9.61 -17.82 -31.73
CA GLU A 62 -9.00 -16.51 -31.98
C GLU A 62 -9.88 -15.37 -31.49
N LEU A 63 -9.29 -14.21 -31.24
CA LEU A 63 -10.05 -13.01 -30.95
C LEU A 63 -10.78 -12.53 -32.21
N GLY A 64 -12.11 -12.48 -32.15
CA GLY A 64 -12.96 -11.93 -33.21
C GLY A 64 -13.31 -10.46 -32.97
N ASP A 65 -14.60 -10.15 -33.08
CA ASP A 65 -15.09 -8.79 -32.92
C ASP A 65 -15.05 -8.31 -31.46
N ILE A 66 -14.87 -7.00 -31.30
CA ILE A 66 -14.94 -6.33 -29.99
C ILE A 66 -16.18 -5.44 -30.00
N LYS A 67 -17.16 -5.77 -29.16
CA LYS A 67 -18.43 -5.07 -28.99
C LYS A 67 -18.49 -4.36 -27.63
N TYR A 68 -19.35 -3.35 -27.54
CA TYR A 68 -19.72 -2.71 -26.28
C TYR A 68 -21.23 -2.81 -26.13
N ASP A 69 -21.66 -3.45 -25.06
CA ASP A 69 -23.08 -3.61 -24.71
C ASP A 69 -23.91 -4.39 -25.74
N GLY A 70 -23.33 -5.44 -26.33
CA GLY A 70 -23.95 -6.17 -27.45
C GLY A 70 -24.14 -5.35 -28.73
N GLY A 71 -23.61 -4.11 -28.77
CA GLY A 71 -23.74 -3.18 -29.88
C GLY A 71 -22.67 -3.31 -30.98
N PHE A 72 -22.38 -2.19 -31.65
CA PHE A 72 -21.48 -2.11 -32.81
C PHE A 72 -20.04 -2.54 -32.50
N GLN A 73 -19.35 -3.06 -33.52
CA GLN A 73 -17.91 -3.29 -33.48
C GLN A 73 -17.16 -1.98 -33.26
N ILE A 74 -16.26 -1.97 -32.26
CA ILE A 74 -15.66 -0.74 -31.75
C ILE A 74 -14.26 -0.48 -32.32
N ILE A 75 -13.48 -1.54 -32.55
CA ILE A 75 -12.06 -1.46 -32.93
C ILE A 75 -11.88 -2.04 -34.33
N ILE A 76 -11.23 -1.25 -35.20
CA ILE A 76 -10.88 -1.63 -36.57
C ILE A 76 -9.42 -1.20 -36.82
N PRO A 77 -8.52 -2.11 -37.27
CA PRO A 77 -8.76 -3.52 -37.63
C PRO A 77 -8.87 -4.45 -36.42
N ALA A 78 -9.44 -5.64 -36.65
CA ALA A 78 -9.53 -6.69 -35.65
C ALA A 78 -8.13 -7.12 -35.17
N PRO A 79 -7.98 -7.51 -33.89
CA PRO A 79 -6.72 -8.01 -33.34
C PRO A 79 -6.24 -9.29 -34.03
N THR A 80 -4.94 -9.58 -33.90
CA THR A 80 -4.31 -10.79 -34.44
C THR A 80 -4.56 -12.02 -33.55
N GLN A 81 -4.36 -13.21 -34.11
CA GLN A 81 -4.45 -14.49 -33.39
C GLN A 81 -3.67 -14.46 -32.05
N GLY A 82 -4.25 -15.02 -30.99
CA GLY A 82 -3.63 -15.06 -29.65
C GLY A 82 -3.74 -13.76 -28.84
N SER A 83 -4.46 -12.76 -29.35
CA SER A 83 -4.64 -11.49 -28.63
C SER A 83 -5.59 -11.61 -27.43
N ASN A 84 -5.30 -10.87 -26.36
CA ASN A 84 -6.25 -10.57 -25.29
C ASN A 84 -6.61 -9.07 -25.30
N ILE A 85 -7.78 -8.74 -24.75
CA ILE A 85 -8.25 -7.35 -24.64
C ILE A 85 -8.30 -6.96 -23.17
N SER A 86 -7.53 -5.94 -22.81
CA SER A 86 -7.63 -5.29 -21.51
C SER A 86 -8.35 -3.97 -21.63
N VAL A 87 -9.35 -3.73 -20.79
CA VAL A 87 -10.09 -2.46 -20.73
C VAL A 87 -9.92 -1.82 -19.37
N TYR A 88 -9.56 -0.55 -19.38
CA TYR A 88 -9.27 0.21 -18.17
C TYR A 88 -10.46 1.10 -17.83
N TYR A 89 -10.95 0.96 -16.60
CA TYR A 89 -12.06 1.72 -16.05
C TYR A 89 -11.61 2.54 -14.86
N TRP A 90 -12.34 3.61 -14.57
CA TRP A 90 -12.18 4.30 -13.30
C TRP A 90 -12.77 3.45 -12.18
N LYS A 91 -12.02 3.19 -11.10
CA LYS A 91 -12.46 2.32 -9.98
C LYS A 91 -13.76 2.77 -9.31
N TYR A 92 -14.10 4.03 -9.47
CA TYR A 92 -15.27 4.68 -8.89
C TYR A 92 -16.47 4.71 -9.85
N ASP A 93 -16.29 4.34 -11.11
CA ASP A 93 -17.37 3.99 -12.03
C ASP A 93 -17.84 2.56 -11.74
N LYS A 94 -18.71 2.42 -10.73
CA LYS A 94 -19.11 1.12 -10.17
C LYS A 94 -19.75 0.16 -11.17
N ILE A 95 -20.35 0.69 -12.24
CA ILE A 95 -20.99 -0.09 -13.29
C ILE A 95 -20.13 -0.15 -14.56
N HIS A 96 -18.90 0.38 -14.50
CA HIS A 96 -17.90 0.34 -15.57
C HIS A 96 -18.48 0.81 -16.92
N TYR A 97 -19.25 1.89 -16.89
CA TYR A 97 -19.93 2.44 -18.05
C TYR A 97 -19.00 3.23 -18.96
N THR A 98 -17.91 3.79 -18.43
CA THR A 98 -16.99 4.64 -19.19
C THR A 98 -15.62 3.97 -19.29
N PRO A 99 -15.40 3.07 -20.26
CA PRO A 99 -14.08 2.51 -20.55
C PRO A 99 -13.15 3.65 -20.95
N LEU A 100 -11.97 3.78 -20.34
CA LEU A 100 -11.04 4.90 -20.55
C LEU A 100 -10.05 4.63 -21.67
N VAL A 101 -9.41 3.47 -21.63
CA VAL A 101 -8.42 2.99 -22.60
C VAL A 101 -8.68 1.52 -22.86
N ILE A 102 -8.51 1.07 -24.12
CA ILE A 102 -8.50 -0.34 -24.48
C ILE A 102 -7.07 -0.70 -24.91
N GLN A 103 -6.55 -1.80 -24.40
CA GLN A 103 -5.26 -2.38 -24.75
C GLN A 103 -5.51 -3.74 -25.41
N SER A 104 -4.99 -3.90 -26.63
CA SER A 104 -4.86 -5.20 -27.28
C SER A 104 -3.45 -5.70 -27.09
N THR A 105 -3.27 -6.87 -26.49
CA THR A 105 -1.96 -7.49 -26.29
C THR A 105 -1.88 -8.77 -27.08
N CYS A 106 -0.86 -8.86 -27.95
CA CYS A 106 -0.52 -10.06 -28.72
C CYS A 106 0.96 -10.34 -28.49
N GLU A 107 1.28 -11.51 -27.94
CA GLU A 107 2.63 -11.85 -27.50
C GLU A 107 3.21 -10.72 -26.61
N ASP A 108 4.37 -10.17 -26.97
CA ASP A 108 5.04 -9.09 -26.23
C ASP A 108 4.66 -7.68 -26.72
N THR A 109 3.72 -7.58 -27.67
CA THR A 109 3.30 -6.29 -28.24
C THR A 109 1.97 -5.84 -27.66
N SER A 110 1.89 -4.56 -27.28
CA SER A 110 0.65 -3.94 -26.82
C SER A 110 0.29 -2.74 -27.69
N VAL A 111 -0.95 -2.71 -28.14
CA VAL A 111 -1.54 -1.60 -28.90
C VAL A 111 -2.67 -0.99 -28.09
N TYR A 112 -2.64 0.33 -27.94
CA TYR A 112 -3.62 1.06 -27.14
C TYR A 112 -4.58 1.84 -28.03
N TYR A 113 -5.81 1.94 -27.58
CA TYR A 113 -6.90 2.62 -28.27
C TYR A 113 -7.57 3.59 -27.29
N THR A 114 -7.93 4.77 -27.80
CA THR A 114 -8.72 5.77 -27.07
C THR A 114 -9.87 6.25 -27.94
N THR A 115 -10.80 7.01 -27.34
CA THR A 115 -11.95 7.58 -28.02
C THR A 115 -12.28 8.95 -27.47
N ASN A 116 -12.75 9.84 -28.35
CA ASN A 116 -13.22 11.17 -27.96
C ASN A 116 -14.73 11.20 -27.66
N ASN A 117 -15.49 10.19 -28.10
CA ASN A 117 -16.95 10.17 -28.02
C ASN A 117 -17.53 8.88 -27.41
N GLY A 118 -16.69 7.92 -27.02
CA GLY A 118 -17.13 6.63 -26.50
C GLY A 118 -17.47 5.60 -27.58
N LEU A 119 -17.66 6.03 -28.84
CA LEU A 119 -18.20 5.21 -29.93
C LEU A 119 -17.11 4.73 -30.88
N ILE A 120 -16.20 5.63 -31.30
CA ILE A 120 -15.16 5.31 -32.28
C ILE A 120 -13.82 5.26 -31.57
N TRP A 121 -13.19 4.09 -31.57
CA TRP A 121 -11.90 3.89 -30.92
C TRP A 121 -10.79 3.84 -31.95
N ARG A 122 -9.75 4.61 -31.71
CA ARG A 122 -8.63 4.78 -32.63
C ARG A 122 -7.35 4.37 -31.93
N LYS A 123 -6.47 3.69 -32.67
CA LYS A 123 -5.12 3.38 -32.22
C LYS A 123 -4.42 4.67 -31.81
N HIS A 124 -3.90 4.72 -30.60
CA HIS A 124 -3.16 5.85 -30.07
C HIS A 124 -1.67 5.53 -30.04
N GLY A 125 -0.94 6.00 -31.05
CA GLY A 125 0.44 5.59 -31.29
C GLY A 125 1.46 6.04 -30.24
N SER A 126 1.11 6.99 -29.37
CA SER A 126 2.01 7.47 -28.32
C SER A 126 1.76 6.85 -26.94
N ILE A 127 0.75 6.00 -26.77
CA ILE A 127 0.53 5.34 -25.47
C ILE A 127 1.41 4.10 -25.41
N ASP A 128 2.12 3.96 -24.29
CA ASP A 128 2.91 2.79 -23.94
C ASP A 128 2.75 2.46 -22.45
N ALA A 129 3.39 1.40 -21.98
CA ALA A 129 3.31 0.99 -20.57
C ALA A 129 3.84 2.07 -19.59
N ASN A 130 4.79 2.91 -20.01
CA ASN A 130 5.42 3.92 -19.16
C ASN A 130 4.53 5.16 -18.98
N ASN A 131 3.69 5.46 -19.97
CA ASN A 131 2.81 6.64 -19.93
C ASN A 131 1.32 6.31 -19.86
N LEU A 132 0.94 5.03 -19.82
CA LEU A 132 -0.45 4.59 -19.76
C LEU A 132 -1.22 5.24 -18.62
N LYS A 133 -0.65 5.29 -17.41
CA LYS A 133 -1.28 5.93 -16.25
C LYS A 133 -1.63 7.40 -16.51
N LYS A 134 -0.70 8.16 -17.08
CA LYS A 134 -0.95 9.57 -17.42
C LYS A 134 -2.10 9.71 -18.43
N ASN A 135 -2.17 8.82 -19.43
CA ASN A 135 -3.25 8.84 -20.41
C ASN A 135 -4.60 8.44 -19.80
N LEU A 136 -4.62 7.46 -18.88
CA LEU A 136 -5.82 7.13 -18.11
C LEU A 136 -6.32 8.34 -17.30
N ASP A 137 -5.40 9.09 -16.71
CA ASP A 137 -5.71 10.30 -15.95
C ASP A 137 -6.35 11.39 -16.83
N GLU A 138 -5.81 11.58 -18.03
CA GLU A 138 -6.35 12.51 -19.02
C GLU A 138 -7.75 12.08 -19.48
N GLN A 139 -7.92 10.81 -19.86
CA GLN A 139 -9.20 10.25 -20.29
C GLN A 139 -10.27 10.30 -19.18
N ASN A 140 -9.88 10.04 -17.93
CA ASN A 140 -10.79 10.09 -16.80
C ASN A 140 -11.26 11.52 -16.50
N CYS A 141 -10.37 12.51 -16.61
CA CYS A 141 -10.74 13.91 -16.52
C CYS A 141 -11.73 14.30 -17.62
N GLU A 142 -11.48 13.91 -18.87
CA GLU A 142 -12.31 14.32 -20.01
C GLU A 142 -13.68 13.64 -20.01
N ARG A 143 -13.73 12.35 -19.69
CA ARG A 143 -14.93 11.55 -19.90
C ARG A 143 -15.80 11.40 -18.66
N ASN A 144 -15.17 11.28 -17.48
CA ASN A 144 -15.89 11.17 -16.21
C ASN A 144 -15.93 12.49 -15.43
N ARG A 145 -15.37 13.59 -15.99
CA ARG A 145 -15.21 14.88 -15.28
C ARG A 145 -14.50 14.71 -13.92
N ALA A 146 -13.60 13.74 -13.86
CA ALA A 146 -12.98 13.27 -12.63
C ALA A 146 -11.56 13.85 -12.52
N HIS A 147 -11.44 15.03 -11.89
CA HIS A 147 -10.23 15.84 -11.87
C HIS A 147 -9.29 15.45 -10.72
N ALA A 148 -7.99 15.44 -10.99
CA ALA A 148 -7.00 15.42 -9.92
C ALA A 148 -6.90 16.80 -9.26
N MET A 149 -6.52 16.82 -7.99
CA MET A 149 -6.41 18.03 -7.21
C MET A 149 -5.04 18.13 -6.54
N ASP A 150 -4.33 19.24 -6.72
CA ASP A 150 -3.06 19.51 -6.03
C ASP A 150 -3.35 20.21 -4.70
N ILE A 151 -3.29 19.44 -3.61
CA ILE A 151 -3.51 19.90 -2.24
C ILE A 151 -2.30 20.65 -1.67
N SER A 152 -1.20 20.78 -2.41
CA SER A 152 -0.08 21.66 -2.04
C SER A 152 -0.37 23.13 -2.40
N ASN A 153 -1.36 23.38 -3.25
CA ASN A 153 -1.72 24.73 -3.63
C ASN A 153 -2.39 25.46 -2.45
N ARG A 154 -1.72 26.47 -1.90
CA ARG A 154 -2.17 27.14 -0.67
C ARG A 154 -3.30 28.15 -0.85
N GLY A 155 -3.74 28.36 -2.08
CA GLY A 155 -4.68 29.43 -2.39
C GLY A 155 -4.17 30.81 -1.99
N SER A 156 -5.11 31.75 -1.98
CA SER A 156 -4.92 33.12 -1.53
C SER A 156 -6.13 33.50 -0.67
N TYR A 157 -6.16 34.71 -0.11
CA TYR A 157 -7.40 35.29 0.43
C TYR A 157 -8.48 35.47 -0.64
N THR A 158 -8.08 35.48 -1.91
CA THR A 158 -8.97 35.42 -3.08
C THR A 158 -8.96 34.03 -3.69
N ARG A 159 -10.02 33.69 -4.45
CA ARG A 159 -10.07 32.45 -5.22
C ARG A 159 -8.94 32.44 -6.25
N ASN A 160 -7.92 31.62 -6.00
CA ASN A 160 -6.77 31.47 -6.88
C ASN A 160 -6.98 30.24 -7.79
N PRO A 161 -7.13 30.42 -9.11
CA PRO A 161 -7.26 29.29 -10.02
C PRO A 161 -5.90 28.62 -10.28
N TYR A 162 -5.89 27.29 -10.37
CA TYR A 162 -4.80 26.50 -10.89
C TYR A 162 -5.32 25.41 -11.83
N ASN A 163 -4.45 24.86 -12.66
CA ASN A 163 -4.83 23.84 -13.64
C ASN A 163 -4.92 22.47 -12.97
N CYS A 164 -5.97 21.69 -13.30
CA CYS A 164 -6.07 20.28 -12.94
C CYS A 164 -4.78 19.53 -13.35
N PRO A 165 -4.08 18.85 -12.42
CA PRO A 165 -2.82 18.17 -12.74
C PRO A 165 -2.93 17.12 -13.83
N SER A 166 -4.08 16.47 -14.00
CA SER A 166 -4.29 15.41 -14.99
C SER A 166 -4.43 15.93 -16.42
N CYS A 167 -5.41 16.79 -16.67
CA CYS A 167 -5.78 17.21 -18.03
C CYS A 167 -5.34 18.63 -18.37
N LYS A 168 -4.86 19.41 -17.41
CA LYS A 168 -4.39 20.81 -17.53
C LYS A 168 -5.40 21.84 -18.09
N LYS A 169 -6.55 21.39 -18.59
CA LYS A 169 -7.62 22.20 -19.20
C LYS A 169 -8.55 22.84 -18.16
N TYR A 170 -8.94 22.08 -17.15
CA TYR A 170 -9.91 22.51 -16.13
C TYR A 170 -9.23 23.33 -15.04
N LYS A 171 -9.93 24.37 -14.58
CA LYS A 171 -9.50 25.21 -13.46
C LYS A 171 -10.08 24.69 -12.16
N ILE A 172 -9.22 24.59 -11.17
CA ILE A 172 -9.56 24.31 -9.78
C ILE A 172 -9.23 25.57 -8.99
N TYR A 173 -10.06 25.93 -8.03
CA TYR A 173 -9.88 27.13 -7.24
C TYR A 173 -9.48 26.75 -5.83
N SER A 174 -8.52 27.48 -5.28
CA SER A 174 -8.14 27.38 -3.88
C SER A 174 -8.26 28.74 -3.19
N PHE A 175 -8.74 28.75 -1.95
CA PHE A 175 -8.80 29.96 -1.11
C PHE A 175 -8.74 29.61 0.38
N ILE A 176 -8.29 30.57 1.17
CA ILE A 176 -8.17 30.42 2.62
C ILE A 176 -9.53 30.73 3.27
N ASP A 177 -10.09 29.77 4.02
CA ASP A 177 -11.20 30.01 4.93
C ASP A 177 -10.66 30.44 6.30
N LEU A 178 -10.76 31.74 6.60
CA LEU A 178 -10.29 32.33 7.85
C LEU A 178 -11.05 31.82 9.08
N LYS A 179 -12.32 31.45 8.93
CA LYS A 179 -13.13 30.97 10.05
C LYS A 179 -12.68 29.58 10.47
N SER A 180 -12.43 28.71 9.50
CA SER A 180 -12.05 27.32 9.72
C SER A 180 -10.52 27.11 9.78
N GLN A 181 -9.72 28.12 9.44
CA GLN A 181 -8.27 28.04 9.30
C GLN A 181 -7.81 26.91 8.36
N CYS A 182 -8.51 26.73 7.26
CA CYS A 182 -8.20 25.72 6.24
C CYS A 182 -8.12 26.33 4.84
N ILE A 183 -7.64 25.53 3.89
CA ILE A 183 -7.61 25.88 2.47
C ILE A 183 -8.72 25.08 1.81
N VAL A 184 -9.69 25.79 1.25
CA VAL A 184 -10.78 25.19 0.48
C VAL A 184 -10.28 25.00 -0.94
N HIS A 185 -10.40 23.79 -1.47
CA HIS A 185 -10.21 23.52 -2.90
C HIS A 185 -11.58 23.17 -3.49
N ASP A 186 -11.94 23.82 -4.60
CA ASP A 186 -13.26 23.73 -5.21
C ASP A 186 -13.15 23.64 -6.74
N ILE A 187 -13.97 22.79 -7.35
CA ILE A 187 -14.09 22.64 -8.80
C ILE A 187 -15.37 23.35 -9.24
N ILE A 188 -15.21 24.51 -9.90
CA ILE A 188 -16.35 25.29 -10.41
C ILE A 188 -16.81 24.68 -11.74
N GLY A 189 -18.00 24.09 -11.74
CA GLY A 189 -18.63 23.52 -12.94
C GLY A 189 -19.48 22.30 -12.59
N GLY A 190 -20.71 22.23 -13.10
CA GLY A 190 -21.65 21.17 -12.73
C GLY A 190 -21.14 19.75 -13.05
N SER A 191 -21.44 18.81 -12.15
CA SER A 191 -21.14 17.37 -12.26
C SER A 191 -19.66 17.02 -12.40
N SER A 192 -18.75 17.84 -11.88
CA SER A 192 -17.34 17.51 -11.75
C SER A 192 -17.05 16.83 -10.41
N PHE A 193 -16.10 15.90 -10.42
CA PHE A 193 -15.70 15.12 -9.25
C PHE A 193 -14.19 15.18 -9.04
N ILE A 194 -13.75 15.00 -7.81
CA ILE A 194 -12.35 14.76 -7.49
C ILE A 194 -12.05 13.28 -7.70
N SER A 195 -11.04 12.97 -8.50
CA SER A 195 -10.59 11.58 -8.70
C SER A 195 -9.41 11.21 -7.81
N ARG A 196 -8.52 12.17 -7.53
CA ARG A 196 -7.23 11.95 -6.85
C ARG A 196 -6.67 13.22 -6.24
N PHE A 197 -5.70 13.05 -5.35
CA PHE A 197 -4.97 14.15 -4.72
C PHE A 197 -3.48 14.06 -5.01
N PHE A 198 -2.82 15.21 -5.10
CA PHE A 198 -1.38 15.37 -5.29
C PHE A 198 -0.85 16.38 -4.29
N GLU A 199 0.36 16.16 -3.79
CA GLU A 199 1.15 17.17 -3.10
C GLU A 199 2.30 17.58 -4.01
N GLY A 200 2.08 18.62 -4.82
CA GLY A 200 2.98 18.96 -5.93
C GLY A 200 2.96 17.83 -6.96
N GLU A 201 4.10 17.19 -7.17
CA GLU A 201 4.24 16.06 -8.10
C GLU A 201 4.00 14.68 -7.44
N VAL A 202 3.80 14.63 -6.11
CA VAL A 202 3.65 13.37 -5.37
C VAL A 202 2.18 13.00 -5.22
N GLU A 203 1.75 11.94 -5.90
CA GLU A 203 0.40 11.39 -5.77
C GLU A 203 0.12 10.93 -4.34
N GLN A 204 -1.11 11.19 -3.90
CA GLN A 204 -1.62 10.82 -2.59
C GLN A 204 -2.70 9.73 -2.73
N THR A 205 -2.64 8.73 -1.86
CA THR A 205 -3.41 7.47 -1.90
C THR A 205 -4.17 7.24 -0.59
N GLY A 206 -4.89 6.12 -0.43
CA GLY A 206 -5.57 5.75 0.83
C GLY A 206 -7.03 6.24 0.97
N PHE A 207 -7.54 6.93 -0.05
CA PHE A 207 -8.93 7.36 -0.08
C PHE A 207 -9.84 6.22 -0.56
N THR A 208 -10.88 5.91 0.21
CA THR A 208 -11.81 4.81 -0.10
C THR A 208 -13.08 5.27 -0.82
N GLN A 209 -13.38 6.57 -0.81
CA GLN A 209 -14.60 7.12 -1.39
C GLN A 209 -14.37 8.53 -1.94
N LEU A 210 -14.37 8.67 -3.27
CA LEU A 210 -14.16 9.96 -3.94
C LEU A 210 -15.29 10.38 -4.90
N THR A 211 -16.24 9.50 -5.20
CA THR A 211 -17.38 9.83 -6.05
C THR A 211 -18.24 10.92 -5.43
N GLY A 212 -18.67 11.91 -6.22
CA GLY A 212 -19.60 12.93 -5.75
C GLY A 212 -18.98 14.08 -4.97
N ILE A 213 -17.65 14.17 -4.87
CA ILE A 213 -16.97 15.27 -4.17
C ILE A 213 -16.51 16.32 -5.19
N SER A 214 -16.92 17.57 -5.02
CA SER A 214 -16.46 18.72 -5.81
C SER A 214 -15.52 19.64 -5.05
N ASP A 215 -15.61 19.64 -3.71
CA ASP A 215 -14.85 20.51 -2.83
C ASP A 215 -14.30 19.76 -1.60
N ILE A 216 -13.16 20.22 -1.11
CA ILE A 216 -12.51 19.71 0.09
C ILE A 216 -11.91 20.84 0.91
N ASN A 217 -11.69 20.56 2.19
CA ASN A 217 -11.01 21.43 3.13
C ASN A 217 -9.71 20.77 3.55
N VAL A 218 -8.60 21.45 3.31
CA VAL A 218 -7.24 20.97 3.59
C VAL A 218 -6.68 21.76 4.76
N TYR A 219 -6.30 21.05 5.81
CA TYR A 219 -5.70 21.61 7.01
C TYR A 219 -4.20 21.32 7.02
N TRP A 220 -3.43 22.38 7.27
CA TRP A 220 -1.98 22.37 7.18
C TRP A 220 -1.33 22.48 8.55
N SER A 221 -0.26 21.74 8.78
CA SER A 221 0.57 21.92 9.97
C SER A 221 1.15 23.34 10.02
N LYS A 222 1.28 23.88 11.24
CA LYS A 222 1.93 25.17 11.48
C LYS A 222 3.44 24.97 11.64
N GLY A 223 4.21 26.05 11.45
CA GLY A 223 5.66 26.06 11.63
C GLY A 223 6.45 25.70 10.37
N PRO A 224 7.70 25.23 10.51
CA PRO A 224 8.63 25.07 9.37
C PRO A 224 8.24 23.95 8.41
N ILE A 225 7.54 22.91 8.90
CA ILE A 225 7.13 21.75 8.09
C ILE A 225 6.10 22.18 7.05
N ASN A 226 5.03 22.85 7.49
CA ASN A 226 4.00 23.46 6.65
C ASN A 226 3.48 22.52 5.56
N LYS A 227 2.85 21.41 5.99
CA LYS A 227 2.37 20.31 5.14
C LYS A 227 0.86 20.07 5.32
N PRO A 228 0.12 19.64 4.30
CA PRO A 228 -1.27 19.24 4.46
C PRO A 228 -1.34 17.86 5.15
N LEU A 229 -1.96 17.78 6.32
CA LEU A 229 -1.99 16.55 7.14
C LEU A 229 -3.40 16.07 7.50
N LEU A 230 -4.43 16.88 7.23
CA LEU A 230 -5.82 16.53 7.45
C LEU A 230 -6.67 17.07 6.29
N ILE A 231 -7.53 16.22 5.73
CA ILE A 231 -8.51 16.56 4.71
C ILE A 231 -9.90 16.28 5.26
N TYR A 232 -10.83 17.19 5.00
CA TYR A 232 -12.23 17.06 5.33
C TYR A 232 -13.09 17.33 4.09
N PHE A 233 -14.14 16.54 3.90
CA PHE A 233 -15.22 16.85 2.96
C PHE A 233 -16.55 16.25 3.41
N PHE A 234 -17.64 16.76 2.83
CA PHE A 234 -18.99 16.29 3.10
C PHE A 234 -19.58 15.62 1.86
N MET A 235 -20.01 14.37 2.01
CA MET A 235 -20.66 13.61 0.94
C MET A 235 -21.67 12.65 1.58
N ASN A 236 -22.92 13.10 1.68
CA ASN A 236 -24.02 12.51 2.48
C ASN A 236 -23.74 12.43 3.99
N LYS A 237 -22.50 12.20 4.38
CA LYS A 237 -21.93 12.21 5.73
C LYS A 237 -20.57 12.89 5.72
N GLN A 238 -20.02 13.12 6.89
CA GLN A 238 -18.68 13.68 7.04
C GLN A 238 -17.63 12.62 6.77
N HIS A 239 -16.61 13.00 5.99
CA HIS A 239 -15.44 12.18 5.73
C HIS A 239 -14.20 12.97 6.11
N ARG A 240 -13.29 12.30 6.81
CA ARG A 240 -12.07 12.89 7.31
C ARG A 240 -10.94 11.92 7.08
N TYR A 241 -9.87 12.44 6.54
CA TYR A 241 -8.68 11.67 6.22
C TYR A 241 -7.49 12.37 6.83
N LYS A 242 -6.62 11.61 7.49
CA LYS A 242 -5.36 12.08 8.04
C LYS A 242 -4.19 11.35 7.42
N ARG A 243 -3.00 11.92 7.53
CA ARG A 243 -1.75 11.21 7.31
C ARG A 243 -0.69 11.77 8.24
N TYR A 244 0.35 10.99 8.52
CA TYR A 244 1.50 11.51 9.25
C TYR A 244 2.47 12.19 8.29
N LEU A 245 3.36 13.02 8.84
CA LEU A 245 4.39 13.67 8.05
C LEU A 245 5.19 12.64 7.26
N GLY A 246 5.27 12.88 5.95
CA GLY A 246 6.00 12.02 5.02
C GLY A 246 5.14 11.00 4.31
N ASP A 247 4.01 10.58 4.89
CA ASP A 247 3.15 9.56 4.28
C ASP A 247 2.55 10.05 2.96
N THR A 248 2.39 9.16 2.00
CA THR A 248 1.63 9.39 0.76
C THR A 248 0.27 8.70 0.80
N ASP A 249 -0.05 8.00 1.88
CA ASP A 249 -1.25 7.19 2.06
C ASP A 249 -2.06 7.75 3.22
N TRP A 250 -3.33 8.04 2.96
CA TRP A 250 -4.23 8.68 3.88
C TRP A 250 -5.11 7.64 4.58
N GLU A 251 -5.37 7.85 5.87
CA GLU A 251 -6.19 6.99 6.70
C GLU A 251 -7.44 7.71 7.16
N VAL A 252 -8.53 6.97 7.39
CA VAL A 252 -9.75 7.55 7.96
C VAL A 252 -9.46 8.10 9.36
N GLU A 253 -9.84 9.35 9.57
CA GLU A 253 -9.77 9.99 10.88
C GLU A 253 -11.05 9.74 11.69
N THR A 254 -10.89 8.99 12.77
CA THR A 254 -11.97 8.56 13.67
C THR A 254 -11.92 9.22 15.04
N SER A 255 -10.82 9.89 15.43
CA SER A 255 -10.66 10.43 16.78
C SER A 255 -11.46 11.71 17.06
N LEU A 256 -12.07 12.30 16.03
CA LEU A 256 -12.90 13.49 16.16
C LEU A 256 -14.37 13.06 16.31
N ASP A 257 -14.94 13.12 17.51
CA ASP A 257 -16.35 12.77 17.71
C ASP A 257 -17.33 13.81 17.13
N LYS A 258 -16.87 15.05 16.95
CA LYS A 258 -17.70 16.16 16.48
C LYS A 258 -17.19 16.75 15.16
N SER A 259 -18.13 17.32 14.41
CA SER A 259 -17.85 18.14 13.26
C SER A 259 -16.98 19.35 13.65
N PRO A 260 -15.81 19.57 13.02
CA PRO A 260 -14.92 20.69 13.35
C PRO A 260 -15.49 22.08 12.98
N TRP A 261 -16.65 22.14 12.31
CA TRP A 261 -17.11 23.29 11.53
C TRP A 261 -17.60 24.51 12.29
N ILE A 262 -17.64 24.51 13.63
CA ILE A 262 -18.23 25.65 14.32
C ILE A 262 -17.31 26.31 15.35
N ASN A 263 -16.49 25.62 16.15
CA ASN A 263 -15.80 26.32 17.26
C ASN A 263 -14.43 25.79 17.73
N TYR A 264 -13.80 24.82 17.06
CA TYR A 264 -12.59 24.18 17.62
C TYR A 264 -11.33 24.17 16.73
N PRO A 265 -10.83 25.35 16.27
CA PRO A 265 -9.50 25.43 15.62
C PRO A 265 -8.37 24.85 16.47
N GLN A 266 -8.52 24.88 17.80
CA GLN A 266 -7.53 24.35 18.75
C GLN A 266 -7.42 22.81 18.67
N ASP A 267 -8.54 22.10 18.56
CA ASP A 267 -8.56 20.64 18.47
C ASP A 267 -7.91 20.16 17.17
N VAL A 268 -8.24 20.83 16.06
CA VAL A 268 -7.61 20.56 14.76
C VAL A 268 -6.11 20.83 14.83
N GLN A 269 -5.67 21.92 15.47
CA GLN A 269 -4.25 22.20 15.62
C GLN A 269 -3.53 21.13 16.46
N SER A 270 -4.16 20.64 17.53
CA SER A 270 -3.60 19.58 18.38
C SER A 270 -3.39 18.28 17.58
N LEU A 271 -4.36 17.91 16.73
CA LEU A 271 -4.25 16.77 15.82
C LEU A 271 -3.16 16.97 14.77
N LEU A 272 -3.12 18.14 14.13
CA LEU A 272 -2.07 18.46 13.16
C LEU A 272 -0.68 18.35 13.80
N ASN A 273 -0.52 18.81 15.04
CA ASN A 273 0.72 18.68 15.79
C ASN A 273 1.06 17.22 16.12
N GLN A 274 0.07 16.37 16.38
CA GLN A 274 0.28 14.92 16.53
C GLN A 274 0.77 14.30 15.22
N TYR A 275 0.28 14.78 14.08
CA TYR A 275 0.61 14.26 12.75
C TYR A 275 1.92 14.79 12.16
N THR A 276 2.55 15.79 12.78
CA THR A 276 3.88 16.24 12.35
C THR A 276 4.98 15.25 12.70
N THR A 277 4.74 14.32 13.62
CA THR A 277 5.68 13.23 13.92
C THR A 277 5.46 12.10 12.91
N PRO A 278 6.44 11.74 12.07
CA PRO A 278 6.26 10.67 11.10
C PRO A 278 5.89 9.34 11.76
N LYS A 279 5.08 8.51 11.08
CA LYS A 279 4.72 7.17 11.53
C LYS A 279 4.83 6.18 10.38
N VAL A 280 5.90 5.40 10.37
CA VAL A 280 6.40 4.73 9.14
C VAL A 280 6.24 3.20 9.17
N ILE A 281 6.19 2.58 7.99
CA ILE A 281 6.35 1.12 7.81
C ILE A 281 7.78 0.87 7.34
N LEU A 282 8.67 0.38 8.21
CA LEU A 282 10.06 0.11 7.84
C LEU A 282 10.19 -1.22 7.12
N ASP A 283 11.11 -1.30 6.15
CA ASP A 283 11.44 -2.55 5.46
C ASP A 283 12.76 -3.11 6.02
N ALA A 284 12.63 -4.17 6.81
CA ALA A 284 13.72 -4.90 7.43
C ALA A 284 14.60 -5.66 6.42
N SER A 285 14.17 -5.82 5.17
CA SER A 285 14.95 -6.49 4.14
C SER A 285 16.01 -5.60 3.49
N TYR A 286 15.98 -4.29 3.77
CA TYR A 286 17.08 -3.40 3.41
C TYR A 286 18.25 -3.55 4.38
N THR A 287 19.42 -3.70 3.79
CA THR A 287 20.73 -3.87 4.41
C THR A 287 21.66 -2.80 3.85
N ASP A 288 22.79 -2.54 4.48
CA ASP A 288 23.79 -1.61 3.92
C ASP A 288 24.41 -2.14 2.61
N GLU A 289 24.48 -3.46 2.45
CA GLU A 289 24.99 -4.14 1.26
C GLU A 289 24.10 -3.97 0.03
N ASN A 290 22.78 -4.04 0.19
CA ASN A 290 21.85 -3.91 -0.93
C ASN A 290 21.35 -2.47 -1.14
N LYS A 291 21.17 -1.69 -0.06
CA LYS A 291 20.57 -0.36 -0.10
C LYS A 291 20.80 0.42 1.20
N ALA A 292 21.93 1.12 1.29
CA ALA A 292 22.27 1.95 2.44
C ALA A 292 21.27 3.07 2.74
N THR A 293 20.54 3.58 1.74
CA THR A 293 19.48 4.60 1.92
C THR A 293 18.21 4.25 1.14
N TYR A 294 17.05 4.50 1.74
CA TYR A 294 15.76 4.17 1.14
C TYR A 294 14.64 5.08 1.64
N LYS A 295 13.54 5.08 0.88
CA LYS A 295 12.26 5.65 1.32
C LYS A 295 11.34 4.50 1.72
N PRO A 296 10.81 4.47 2.95
CA PRO A 296 9.86 3.46 3.37
C PRO A 296 8.63 3.45 2.44
N ARG A 297 7.93 2.31 2.39
CA ARG A 297 6.74 2.17 1.55
C ARG A 297 5.71 3.25 1.87
N ARG A 298 5.18 3.89 0.80
CA ARG A 298 4.18 4.97 0.89
C ARG A 298 4.64 6.14 1.77
N ASN A 299 5.94 6.43 1.78
CA ASN A 299 6.51 7.53 2.53
C ASN A 299 7.57 8.28 1.70
N THR A 300 7.71 9.57 1.94
CA THR A 300 8.62 10.47 1.20
C THR A 300 9.93 10.74 1.94
N LEU A 301 10.02 10.37 3.22
CA LEU A 301 11.19 10.61 4.08
C LEU A 301 12.30 9.60 3.80
N ASN A 302 13.54 10.03 4.04
CA ASN A 302 14.72 9.21 3.83
C ASN A 302 15.13 8.48 5.13
N PHE A 303 15.50 7.22 4.95
CA PHE A 303 16.03 6.35 5.99
C PHE A 303 17.38 5.80 5.56
N LYS A 304 18.26 5.59 6.53
CA LYS A 304 19.58 4.99 6.35
C LYS A 304 19.65 3.69 7.12
N VAL A 305 20.43 2.74 6.58
CA VAL A 305 20.76 1.48 7.23
C VAL A 305 22.24 1.47 7.58
N SER A 306 22.58 1.05 8.80
CA SER A 306 23.96 0.77 9.20
C SER A 306 24.09 -0.67 9.66
N LYS A 307 25.16 -1.35 9.23
CA LYS A 307 25.52 -2.68 9.68
C LYS A 307 26.46 -2.63 10.87
N LYS A 308 26.30 -3.59 11.78
CA LYS A 308 27.23 -3.87 12.86
C LYS A 308 27.37 -5.38 13.02
N ASP A 309 28.62 -5.85 13.04
CA ASP A 309 28.92 -7.24 13.39
C ASP A 309 28.74 -7.46 14.89
N VAL A 310 28.02 -8.52 15.27
CA VAL A 310 27.71 -8.84 16.67
C VAL A 310 28.33 -10.19 17.03
N TYR A 311 29.07 -10.23 18.14
CA TYR A 311 29.76 -11.41 18.70
C TYR A 311 30.64 -12.16 17.69
N GLN A 312 31.79 -11.59 17.36
CA GLN A 312 32.79 -12.22 16.49
C GLN A 312 32.20 -12.64 15.12
N THR A 313 31.30 -11.83 14.56
CA THR A 313 30.66 -12.01 13.24
C THR A 313 29.64 -13.16 13.13
N ASN A 314 29.19 -13.75 14.24
CA ASN A 314 28.15 -14.79 14.18
C ASN A 314 26.78 -14.22 13.80
N TYR A 315 26.53 -12.97 14.16
CA TYR A 315 25.28 -12.27 13.90
C TYR A 315 25.53 -10.90 13.29
N LEU A 316 24.55 -10.44 12.52
CA LEU A 316 24.55 -9.13 11.88
C LEU A 316 23.39 -8.31 12.44
N GLN A 317 23.66 -7.07 12.83
CA GLN A 317 22.67 -6.09 13.22
C GLN A 317 22.55 -5.04 12.10
N TYR A 318 21.34 -4.84 11.59
CA TYR A 318 21.03 -3.74 10.67
C TYR A 318 20.14 -2.73 11.38
N SER A 319 20.65 -1.52 11.54
CA SER A 319 19.99 -0.43 12.24
C SER A 319 19.41 0.57 11.25
N HIS A 320 18.10 0.77 11.32
CA HIS A 320 17.34 1.69 10.48
C HIS A 320 17.04 2.96 11.26
N PHE A 321 17.44 4.11 10.73
CA PHE A 321 17.18 5.41 11.34
C PHE A 321 16.80 6.45 10.27
N ARG A 322 15.97 7.42 10.66
CA ARG A 322 15.59 8.52 9.79
C ARG A 322 16.73 9.53 9.72
N TYR A 323 17.03 10.00 8.52
CA TYR A 323 18.01 11.07 8.32
C TYR A 323 17.48 12.14 7.36
N GLU A 324 18.07 13.33 7.44
CA GLU A 324 17.83 14.45 6.52
C GLU A 324 19.17 14.79 5.86
N GLU A 325 19.18 14.97 4.53
CA GLU A 325 20.43 15.17 3.77
C GLU A 325 21.23 16.40 4.25
N ASP A 326 20.52 17.43 4.72
CA ASP A 326 21.13 18.67 5.24
C ASP A 326 21.50 18.60 6.73
N SER A 327 21.29 17.47 7.41
CA SER A 327 21.54 17.31 8.85
C SER A 327 22.63 16.27 9.09
N GLU A 328 23.86 16.74 9.28
CA GLU A 328 25.05 15.86 9.37
C GLU A 328 25.11 14.98 10.64
N SER A 329 24.28 15.19 11.67
CA SER A 329 24.63 14.68 13.00
C SER A 329 23.54 13.95 13.80
N GLU A 330 22.24 14.03 13.49
CA GLU A 330 21.23 13.50 14.42
C GLU A 330 20.10 12.72 13.73
N SER A 331 19.91 11.48 14.18
CA SER A 331 18.72 10.70 13.86
C SER A 331 17.48 11.46 14.32
N LYS A 332 16.54 11.68 13.39
CA LYS A 332 15.28 12.35 13.71
C LYS A 332 14.27 11.34 14.26
N PRO A 333 13.51 11.69 15.31
CA PRO A 333 12.55 10.77 15.88
C PRO A 333 11.41 10.45 14.90
N PHE A 334 10.86 9.24 15.03
CA PHE A 334 9.69 8.76 14.29
C PHE A 334 8.90 7.73 15.11
N LYS A 335 7.64 7.48 14.75
CA LYS A 335 6.82 6.39 15.30
C LYS A 335 6.79 5.21 14.32
N LEU A 336 6.47 4.02 14.82
CA LEU A 336 6.47 2.80 14.01
C LEU A 336 5.05 2.29 13.77
N LYS A 337 4.61 2.33 12.51
CA LYS A 337 3.33 1.76 12.06
C LYS A 337 3.40 0.25 11.95
N ASN A 338 4.44 -0.25 11.30
CA ASN A 338 4.72 -1.68 11.17
C ASN A 338 6.20 -1.89 10.76
N ILE A 339 6.63 -3.15 10.73
CA ILE A 339 7.83 -3.58 10.02
C ILE A 339 7.39 -4.55 8.93
N GLU A 340 7.86 -4.36 7.71
CA GLU A 340 7.74 -5.34 6.63
C GLU A 340 9.08 -6.02 6.37
N HIS A 341 9.04 -7.25 5.87
CA HIS A 341 10.21 -7.98 5.43
C HIS A 341 9.84 -8.76 4.17
N LYS A 342 10.49 -8.44 3.05
CA LYS A 342 10.21 -9.04 1.73
C LYS A 342 8.72 -8.98 1.37
N GLY A 343 8.11 -7.82 1.61
CA GLY A 343 6.69 -7.54 1.34
C GLY A 343 5.68 -8.09 2.36
N LYS A 344 6.14 -8.78 3.42
CA LYS A 344 5.27 -9.31 4.48
C LYS A 344 5.35 -8.49 5.76
N LEU A 345 4.20 -8.02 6.26
CA LEU A 345 4.12 -7.33 7.54
C LEU A 345 4.42 -8.27 8.72
N LEU A 346 5.22 -7.80 9.67
CA LEU A 346 5.61 -8.53 10.88
C LEU A 346 4.64 -8.29 12.05
N GLY A 347 3.83 -7.22 12.00
CA GLY A 347 2.89 -6.88 13.07
C GLY A 347 3.54 -6.20 14.27
N ILE A 348 4.71 -5.58 14.09
CA ILE A 348 5.45 -4.87 15.14
C ILE A 348 5.19 -3.37 14.97
N SER A 349 4.52 -2.75 15.94
CA SER A 349 4.19 -1.31 15.94
C SER A 349 4.58 -0.65 17.26
N SER A 350 4.79 0.67 17.25
CA SER A 350 5.07 1.45 18.46
C SER A 350 4.57 2.89 18.33
N GLU A 351 3.94 3.39 19.39
CA GLU A 351 3.58 4.80 19.56
C GLU A 351 4.66 5.63 20.24
N ASP A 352 5.68 4.97 20.81
CA ASP A 352 6.85 5.64 21.37
C ASP A 352 7.63 6.33 20.24
N LEU A 353 8.24 7.47 20.55
CA LEU A 353 9.17 8.13 19.63
C LEU A 353 10.45 7.28 19.57
N LEU A 354 10.78 6.76 18.40
CA LEU A 354 11.96 5.94 18.15
C LEU A 354 13.05 6.78 17.46
N THR A 355 14.31 6.51 17.78
CA THR A 355 15.47 6.99 17.03
C THR A 355 16.04 5.94 16.10
N GLU A 356 15.80 4.66 16.39
CA GLU A 356 16.38 3.53 15.67
C GLU A 356 15.51 2.29 15.81
N VAL A 357 15.48 1.49 14.75
CA VAL A 357 14.97 0.12 14.76
C VAL A 357 16.07 -0.79 14.25
N SER A 358 16.51 -1.76 15.06
CA SER A 358 17.52 -2.73 14.66
C SER A 358 16.92 -4.10 14.40
N VAL A 359 17.41 -4.78 13.37
CA VAL A 359 17.01 -6.14 13.01
C VAL A 359 18.25 -7.04 13.03
N PHE A 360 18.17 -8.15 13.74
CA PHE A 360 19.27 -9.10 13.89
C PHE A 360 19.07 -10.32 13.02
N TYR A 361 20.13 -10.71 12.32
CA TYR A 361 20.18 -11.89 11.46
C TYR A 361 21.34 -12.80 11.87
N TRP A 362 21.19 -14.09 11.60
CA TRP A 362 22.30 -15.01 11.66
C TRP A 362 23.19 -14.83 10.42
N ASN A 363 24.50 -14.71 10.59
CA ASN A 363 25.43 -14.51 9.48
C ASN A 363 25.45 -15.70 8.48
N GLY A 364 25.01 -16.89 8.90
CA GLY A 364 24.83 -18.03 7.99
C GLY A 364 23.58 -17.96 7.10
N ASP A 365 22.65 -17.04 7.37
CA ASP A 365 21.50 -16.76 6.49
C ASP A 365 21.87 -15.69 5.46
N ALA A 366 22.64 -16.11 4.44
CA ALA A 366 23.21 -15.20 3.44
C ALA A 366 22.19 -14.31 2.71
N GLN A 367 20.93 -14.72 2.65
CA GLN A 367 19.85 -13.96 2.01
C GLN A 367 19.01 -13.13 2.99
N HIS A 368 19.35 -13.18 4.29
CA HIS A 368 18.63 -12.49 5.36
C HIS A 368 17.12 -12.79 5.29
N ASN A 369 16.77 -14.05 5.05
CA ASN A 369 15.39 -14.52 4.90
C ASN A 369 14.65 -14.60 6.25
N LYS A 370 15.37 -14.77 7.35
CA LYS A 370 14.79 -15.04 8.68
C LYS A 370 15.37 -14.06 9.71
N PRO A 371 14.77 -12.87 9.87
CA PRO A 371 15.11 -12.01 11.00
C PRO A 371 14.83 -12.76 12.31
N LEU A 372 15.79 -12.71 13.24
CA LEU A 372 15.73 -13.40 14.53
C LEU A 372 15.09 -12.53 15.61
N LEU A 373 15.57 -11.30 15.73
CA LEU A 373 15.22 -10.36 16.80
C LEU A 373 15.03 -8.97 16.20
N VAL A 374 14.09 -8.20 16.76
CA VAL A 374 13.92 -6.77 16.47
C VAL A 374 14.08 -5.96 17.75
N GLU A 375 14.95 -4.96 17.75
CA GLU A 375 15.16 -3.97 18.82
C GLU A 375 14.55 -2.63 18.41
N LEU A 376 13.71 -2.04 19.26
CA LEU A 376 13.23 -0.66 19.12
C LEU A 376 13.95 0.22 20.14
N VAL A 377 14.59 1.29 19.69
CA VAL A 377 15.31 2.25 20.54
C VAL A 377 14.48 3.53 20.69
N VAL A 378 14.04 3.82 21.92
CA VAL A 378 13.15 4.96 22.22
C VAL A 378 13.96 6.24 22.44
N SER A 379 13.53 7.34 21.82
CA SER A 379 14.14 8.67 21.92
C SER A 379 14.07 9.24 23.33
N GLY A 380 15.17 9.88 23.77
CA GLY A 380 15.24 10.62 25.04
C GLY A 380 15.23 9.75 26.31
N ARG A 381 15.27 8.43 26.18
CA ARG A 381 15.33 7.48 27.30
C ARG A 381 16.25 6.33 26.91
N ASN A 382 16.98 5.76 27.86
CA ASN A 382 17.68 4.48 27.65
C ASN A 382 16.67 3.32 27.70
N LYS A 383 15.58 3.42 26.93
CA LYS A 383 14.48 2.45 26.89
C LYS A 383 14.56 1.67 25.59
N TYR A 384 14.57 0.35 25.72
CA TYR A 384 14.67 -0.60 24.62
C TYR A 384 13.45 -1.52 24.65
N THR A 385 13.01 -1.99 23.48
CA THR A 385 11.94 -2.99 23.41
C THR A 385 12.29 -4.03 22.37
N TYR A 386 12.17 -5.30 22.74
CA TYR A 386 12.57 -6.42 21.91
C TYR A 386 11.36 -7.25 21.46
N TYR A 387 11.39 -7.72 20.21
CA TYR A 387 10.40 -8.63 19.64
C TYR A 387 11.09 -9.85 19.06
N ARG A 388 10.49 -11.02 19.25
CA ARG A 388 10.93 -12.30 18.68
C ARG A 388 9.76 -13.12 18.16
N LYS A 389 10.03 -14.11 17.32
CA LYS A 389 9.06 -15.18 17.01
C LYS A 389 9.19 -16.31 18.04
N ALA A 390 8.07 -16.90 18.42
CA ALA A 390 8.04 -18.02 19.36
C ALA A 390 8.63 -19.31 18.76
N ASN A 391 8.43 -19.53 17.45
CA ASN A 391 9.00 -20.66 16.71
C ASN A 391 9.08 -20.35 15.21
N PHE A 392 9.69 -21.25 14.43
CA PHE A 392 9.85 -21.11 12.98
C PHE A 392 8.53 -20.88 12.21
N TYR A 393 7.45 -21.56 12.62
CA TYR A 393 6.13 -21.48 11.98
C TYR A 393 5.26 -20.35 12.53
N ALA A 394 5.72 -19.64 13.58
CA ALA A 394 4.97 -18.58 14.20
C ALA A 394 4.71 -17.46 13.18
N LYS A 395 3.42 -17.21 12.94
CA LYS A 395 2.99 -16.13 12.04
C LYS A 395 3.16 -14.76 12.67
N ALA A 396 3.15 -14.68 14.00
CA ALA A 396 3.19 -13.43 14.76
C ALA A 396 4.51 -13.25 15.54
N TRP A 397 4.91 -11.99 15.68
CA TRP A 397 5.96 -11.57 16.58
C TRP A 397 5.39 -11.25 17.95
N SER A 398 6.13 -11.61 18.99
CA SER A 398 5.77 -11.36 20.38
C SER A 398 6.84 -10.47 21.03
N LYS A 399 6.38 -9.48 21.80
CA LYS A 399 7.23 -8.66 22.65
C LYS A 399 7.86 -9.51 23.75
N ILE A 400 9.15 -9.31 24.03
CA ILE A 400 9.83 -9.95 25.17
C ILE A 400 9.47 -9.15 26.43
N THR A 401 8.66 -9.75 27.31
CA THR A 401 8.22 -9.15 28.58
C THR A 401 9.38 -9.11 29.58
N ASN A 402 9.50 -8.01 30.37
CA ASN A 402 10.48 -7.77 31.46
C ASN A 402 11.78 -7.02 31.11
N GLN A 403 11.96 -6.51 29.89
CA GLN A 403 13.24 -5.91 29.45
C GLN A 403 13.09 -4.47 28.92
N GLU A 404 12.28 -3.63 29.58
CA GLU A 404 12.02 -2.27 29.08
C GLU A 404 13.16 -1.26 29.38
N THR A 405 14.07 -1.53 30.31
CA THR A 405 14.98 -0.47 30.82
C THR A 405 16.46 -0.66 30.55
N ASN A 406 16.94 -1.89 30.31
CA ASN A 406 18.36 -2.14 30.03
C ASN A 406 18.49 -2.77 28.64
N ARG A 407 19.48 -2.30 27.88
CA ARG A 407 19.86 -2.93 26.62
C ARG A 407 20.36 -4.34 26.90
N LEU A 408 20.07 -5.30 26.03
CA LEU A 408 20.45 -6.71 26.20
C LEU A 408 21.95 -7.00 26.05
N GLU A 409 22.87 -6.13 26.45
CA GLU A 409 24.29 -6.29 26.11
C GLU A 409 24.88 -7.65 26.54
N ASP A 410 24.59 -8.09 27.77
CA ASP A 410 25.10 -9.38 28.28
C ASP A 410 24.25 -10.59 27.83
N GLU A 411 22.94 -10.41 27.66
CA GLU A 411 22.00 -11.51 27.35
C GLU A 411 21.71 -11.68 25.85
N LEU A 412 22.12 -10.72 25.00
CA LEU A 412 21.78 -10.68 23.58
C LEU A 412 22.37 -11.89 22.86
N LYS A 413 23.62 -12.29 23.18
CA LYS A 413 24.23 -13.48 22.55
C LYS A 413 23.39 -14.73 22.80
N THR A 414 23.10 -15.01 24.07
CA THR A 414 22.31 -16.18 24.47
C THR A 414 20.93 -16.16 23.80
N THR A 415 20.28 -14.99 23.78
CA THR A 415 18.98 -14.82 23.11
C THR A 415 19.06 -15.11 21.60
N LEU A 416 20.10 -14.62 20.91
CA LEU A 416 20.28 -14.86 19.48
C LEU A 416 20.64 -16.33 19.18
N ASP A 417 21.45 -16.97 20.03
CA ASP A 417 21.78 -18.40 19.92
C ASP A 417 20.53 -19.27 20.07
N ASP A 418 19.69 -18.99 21.07
CA ASP A 418 18.42 -19.71 21.27
C ASP A 418 17.48 -19.55 20.07
N LEU A 419 17.37 -18.32 19.54
CA LEU A 419 16.55 -18.03 18.36
C LEU A 419 17.10 -18.68 17.10
N LYS A 420 18.42 -18.73 16.95
CA LYS A 420 19.07 -19.44 15.84
C LYS A 420 18.69 -20.92 15.85
N ILE A 421 18.78 -21.60 17.00
CA ILE A 421 18.39 -23.01 17.15
C ILE A 421 16.93 -23.23 16.71
N ILE A 422 16.04 -22.31 17.08
CA ILE A 422 14.62 -22.37 16.74
C ILE A 422 14.36 -22.18 15.24
N HIS A 423 15.06 -21.25 14.59
CA HIS A 423 14.79 -20.86 13.19
C HIS A 423 15.63 -21.61 12.16
N PHE A 424 16.71 -22.24 12.60
CA PHE A 424 17.66 -23.01 11.80
C PHE A 424 18.00 -24.33 12.53
N PRO A 425 17.00 -25.23 12.72
CA PRO A 425 17.29 -26.52 13.31
C PRO A 425 18.33 -27.24 12.44
N GLU A 426 19.36 -27.79 13.07
CA GLU A 426 20.31 -28.63 12.35
C GLU A 426 19.53 -29.76 11.67
N SER A 427 19.87 -30.04 10.42
CA SER A 427 19.32 -31.15 9.64
C SER A 427 19.73 -32.46 10.32
N SER A 428 19.08 -32.81 11.43
CA SER A 428 19.32 -34.09 12.07
C SER A 428 18.80 -35.17 11.13
N PRO A 429 19.61 -36.21 10.85
CA PRO A 429 19.23 -37.27 9.93
C PRO A 429 18.01 -38.09 10.39
N ASP A 430 17.50 -37.89 11.61
CA ASP A 430 16.46 -38.73 12.24
C ASP A 430 15.16 -38.00 12.68
N VAL A 431 14.84 -36.78 12.24
CA VAL A 431 13.73 -36.02 12.85
C VAL A 431 12.35 -36.29 12.22
N VAL A 432 11.60 -37.13 12.94
CA VAL A 432 10.13 -37.13 13.09
C VAL A 432 9.64 -35.72 13.48
N THR A 433 8.62 -35.23 12.78
CA THR A 433 8.03 -33.88 12.93
C THR A 433 7.55 -33.61 14.35
N ILE A 434 8.30 -32.83 15.14
CA ILE A 434 7.87 -32.35 16.46
C ILE A 434 6.93 -31.16 16.25
N VAL A 435 5.62 -31.40 16.32
CA VAL A 435 4.59 -30.37 16.38
C VAL A 435 4.26 -30.11 17.85
N GLY A 436 4.55 -28.90 18.33
CA GLY A 436 3.94 -28.33 19.53
C GLY A 436 4.71 -28.52 20.85
N ALA A 437 5.77 -27.73 21.05
CA ALA A 437 6.20 -27.36 22.39
C ALA A 437 6.12 -25.83 22.53
N SER A 438 5.17 -25.35 23.34
CA SER A 438 5.09 -23.94 23.73
C SER A 438 6.11 -23.67 24.83
N LEU A 439 7.16 -22.90 24.53
CA LEU A 439 8.08 -22.39 25.55
C LEU A 439 7.34 -21.38 26.43
N GLY A 440 7.08 -21.75 27.68
CA GLY A 440 6.55 -20.85 28.71
C GLY A 440 7.51 -19.69 28.96
N THR A 441 6.93 -18.52 29.27
CA THR A 441 7.64 -17.31 29.70
C THR A 441 8.55 -17.63 30.90
N VAL A 442 9.86 -17.55 30.70
CA VAL A 442 10.88 -17.78 31.74
C VAL A 442 10.96 -16.54 32.62
N GLY A 443 10.45 -16.68 33.84
CA GLY A 443 10.96 -15.96 35.02
C GLY A 443 11.78 -16.95 35.84
N THR A 444 12.85 -16.47 36.48
CA THR A 444 13.78 -17.16 37.40
C THR A 444 14.93 -18.01 36.81
N VAL A 445 16.14 -17.48 37.04
CA VAL A 445 17.44 -18.11 37.32
C VAL A 445 17.52 -19.63 37.08
N ILE A 446 18.19 -20.03 35.99
CA ILE A 446 18.63 -21.41 35.77
C ILE A 446 20.15 -21.46 35.85
N THR A 447 20.64 -22.11 36.91
CA THR A 447 22.01 -22.64 36.99
C THR A 447 22.16 -23.79 35.99
N THR A 448 23.23 -23.75 35.23
CA THR A 448 23.61 -24.69 34.18
C THR A 448 23.85 -26.10 34.71
N VAL A 449 23.02 -27.06 34.29
CA VAL A 449 23.40 -28.48 34.16
C VAL A 449 22.86 -28.98 32.82
N ILE A 450 23.76 -29.29 31.89
CA ILE A 450 23.46 -29.94 30.61
C ILE A 450 23.11 -31.40 30.93
N GLY A 451 21.81 -31.67 31.10
CA GLY A 451 21.27 -33.02 31.14
C GLY A 451 20.83 -33.45 29.75
N ILE A 452 21.37 -34.56 29.25
CA ILE A 452 20.85 -35.29 28.09
C ILE A 452 19.37 -35.61 28.37
N TRP A 453 18.46 -34.89 27.71
CA TRP A 453 17.04 -34.98 27.96
C TRP A 453 16.43 -36.12 27.14
N LYS A 454 16.32 -37.31 27.77
CA LYS A 454 15.45 -38.39 27.29
C LYS A 454 14.04 -38.15 27.84
N TRP A 455 13.06 -37.98 26.95
CA TRP A 455 11.64 -37.86 27.29
C TRP A 455 11.06 -39.19 27.80
N PRO A 456 10.29 -39.19 28.91
CA PRO A 456 9.18 -40.10 29.12
C PRO A 456 7.88 -39.46 28.61
N ALA A 457 7.06 -40.26 27.93
CA ALA A 457 5.78 -39.88 27.36
C ALA A 457 4.79 -39.34 28.42
N ILE A 458 4.17 -38.18 28.19
CA ILE A 458 2.99 -37.70 28.92
C ILE A 458 1.98 -37.01 27.98
N MET A 459 0.82 -37.66 27.87
CA MET A 459 -0.56 -37.23 27.65
C MET A 459 -0.93 -36.02 26.76
N SER A 460 -1.74 -36.32 25.75
CA SER A 460 -2.55 -35.41 24.95
C SER A 460 -3.71 -34.80 25.76
N PHE A 461 -3.97 -33.50 25.60
CA PHE A 461 -5.22 -32.86 25.99
C PHE A 461 -6.09 -32.63 24.73
N LEU A 462 -7.28 -33.23 24.72
CA LEU A 462 -8.35 -32.96 23.75
C LEU A 462 -9.03 -31.63 24.11
N ILE A 463 -9.15 -30.72 23.13
CA ILE A 463 -10.09 -29.60 23.21
C ILE A 463 -11.37 -30.04 22.51
N THR A 464 -12.43 -30.20 23.28
CA THR A 464 -13.81 -30.37 22.78
C THR A 464 -14.39 -28.98 22.54
N TYR A 465 -14.84 -28.71 21.32
CA TYR A 465 -15.66 -27.53 20.99
C TYR A 465 -17.10 -27.77 21.44
N LEU A 466 -17.66 -26.77 22.14
CA LEU A 466 -19.10 -26.47 22.20
C LEU A 466 -19.30 -25.03 21.72
#